data_AF-A0A6P7SVP1-F1
#
_entry.id   AF-A0A6P7SVP1-F1
#
_cell.length_a   1.000
_cell.length_b   1.000
_cell.length_c   1.000
_cell.angle_alpha   90.00
_cell.angle_beta   90.00
_cell.angle_gamma   90.00
#
_symmetry.space_group_name_H-M   'P 1'
#
loop_
_entity.id
_entity.type
_entity.pdbx_description
1 polymer ?
#
loop_
_entity_poly.entity_id
_entity_poly.type
_entity_poly.pdbx_seq_one_letter_code
_entity_poly.pdbx_strand_id
1 'polypeptide(L)'
;MKVAVLGCGILGVKIAGALAYHGHRVKMYDNNTETLNKAYSVIEEDKNMLRQEGLLLQKNFLGTIYYLSGLQETVKDADFIFEAIVDDLEMKQDLFQSASQMCKNDAVIATNSLKFHISDIAKKSSNKEQMIGLRFLYPVYYIPEVEITLSQQTSPETIEKGRKFLEKMGKTLFFRSGNEPLILKEEEKETRKQLRLEQIKNSFGMTHLFKKTVPKLSHDGNEAPSQDEAEGIPCISSEQDCAICMANTRDCLLCPCHHMVTCYVCSNMLLNKQDGCPICRKDITEIVKVYHS
;
A
#
# COMPACT_ATOMS: atom_id res chain seq x y z
N MET A 1 5.43 -16.04 -1.37
CA MET A 1 3.95 -16.11 -1.28
C MET A 1 3.37 -16.35 -2.66
N LYS A 2 2.15 -16.89 -2.73
CA LYS A 2 1.37 -17.03 -3.96
C LYS A 2 0.47 -15.82 -4.09
N VAL A 3 0.56 -15.11 -5.21
CA VAL A 3 -0.16 -13.85 -5.41
C VAL A 3 -0.93 -13.95 -6.72
N ALA A 4 -2.18 -13.54 -6.73
CA ALA A 4 -2.97 -13.33 -7.93
C ALA A 4 -2.96 -11.85 -8.31
N VAL A 5 -2.87 -11.56 -9.60
CA VAL A 5 -3.07 -10.22 -10.15
C VAL A 5 -4.16 -10.30 -11.22
N LEU A 6 -5.26 -9.60 -11.00
CA LEU A 6 -6.45 -9.60 -11.85
C LEU A 6 -6.47 -8.29 -12.63
N GLY A 7 -6.32 -8.37 -13.95
CA GLY A 7 -6.09 -7.24 -14.84
C GLY A 7 -4.63 -7.17 -15.29
N CYS A 8 -4.42 -7.25 -16.60
CA CYS A 8 -3.13 -7.17 -17.28
C CYS A 8 -2.96 -5.84 -18.02
N GLY A 9 -3.68 -4.80 -17.60
CA GLY A 9 -3.45 -3.43 -18.06
C GLY A 9 -2.10 -2.86 -17.59
N ILE A 10 -1.88 -1.58 -17.85
CA ILE A 10 -0.61 -0.88 -17.58
C ILE A 10 -0.14 -1.11 -16.13
N LEU A 11 -0.99 -0.84 -15.14
CA LEU A 11 -0.61 -1.00 -13.73
C LEU A 11 -0.54 -2.46 -13.29
N GLY A 12 -1.48 -3.30 -13.71
CA GLY A 12 -1.53 -4.72 -13.33
C GLY A 12 -0.25 -5.46 -13.70
N VAL A 13 0.27 -5.25 -14.91
CA VAL A 13 1.54 -5.88 -15.34
C VAL A 13 2.73 -5.40 -14.51
N LYS A 14 2.80 -4.10 -14.18
CA LYS A 14 3.89 -3.56 -13.35
C LYS A 14 3.81 -4.03 -11.90
N ILE A 15 2.60 -4.18 -11.35
CA ILE A 15 2.37 -4.79 -10.03
C ILE A 15 2.84 -6.25 -10.04
N ALA A 16 2.40 -7.05 -11.02
CA ALA A 16 2.81 -8.44 -11.15
C ALA A 16 4.33 -8.59 -11.30
N GLY A 17 4.95 -7.76 -12.13
CA GLY A 17 6.39 -7.73 -12.31
C GLY A 17 7.14 -7.36 -11.04
N ALA A 18 6.68 -6.33 -10.30
CA ALA A 18 7.28 -5.95 -9.01
C ALA A 18 7.15 -7.06 -7.96
N LEU A 19 6.00 -7.73 -7.87
CA LEU A 19 5.80 -8.87 -6.97
C LEU A 19 6.75 -10.02 -7.30
N ALA A 20 6.91 -10.35 -8.58
CA ALA A 20 7.84 -11.38 -9.02
C ALA A 20 9.29 -10.98 -8.81
N TYR A 21 9.64 -9.71 -9.03
CA TYR A 21 10.96 -9.15 -8.73
C TYR A 21 11.36 -9.41 -7.27
N HIS A 22 10.40 -9.31 -6.33
CA HIS A 22 10.58 -9.62 -4.91
C HIS A 22 10.40 -11.11 -4.52
N GLY A 23 10.44 -12.04 -5.49
CA GLY A 23 10.48 -13.48 -5.21
C GLY A 23 9.13 -14.15 -5.03
N HIS A 24 8.03 -13.50 -5.44
CA HIS A 24 6.70 -14.09 -5.31
C HIS A 24 6.29 -14.93 -6.53
N ARG A 25 5.44 -15.93 -6.29
CA ARG A 25 4.82 -16.72 -7.36
C ARG A 25 3.52 -16.03 -7.76
N VAL A 26 3.53 -15.38 -8.91
CA VAL A 26 2.43 -14.53 -9.38
C VAL A 26 1.63 -15.26 -10.43
N LYS A 27 0.31 -15.30 -10.28
CA LYS A 27 -0.63 -15.75 -11.31
C LYS A 27 -1.38 -14.54 -11.83
N MET A 28 -1.34 -14.32 -13.13
CA MET A 28 -2.01 -13.23 -13.79
C MET A 28 -3.24 -13.75 -14.53
N TYR A 29 -4.32 -12.97 -14.48
CA TYR A 29 -5.55 -13.22 -15.22
C TYR A 29 -6.04 -11.92 -15.86
N ASP A 30 -6.53 -12.03 -17.08
CA ASP A 30 -7.29 -10.99 -17.77
C ASP A 30 -8.34 -11.69 -18.64
N ASN A 31 -9.53 -11.11 -18.76
CA ASN A 31 -10.57 -11.64 -19.65
C ASN A 31 -10.23 -11.38 -21.13
N ASN A 32 -9.36 -10.41 -21.40
CA ASN A 32 -8.82 -10.13 -22.72
C ASN A 32 -7.51 -10.91 -22.94
N THR A 33 -7.59 -11.92 -23.80
CA THR A 33 -6.46 -12.78 -24.15
C THR A 33 -5.31 -12.02 -24.83
N GLU A 34 -5.60 -10.98 -25.62
CA GLU A 34 -4.56 -10.16 -26.25
C GLU A 34 -3.76 -9.37 -25.21
N THR A 35 -4.45 -8.78 -24.23
CA THR A 35 -3.82 -8.07 -23.12
C THR A 35 -2.96 -9.02 -22.29
N LEU A 36 -3.47 -10.21 -21.98
CA LEU A 36 -2.73 -11.25 -21.26
C LEU A 36 -1.47 -11.70 -22.02
N ASN A 37 -1.58 -11.90 -23.34
CA ASN A 37 -0.44 -12.30 -24.18
C ASN A 37 0.64 -11.21 -24.26
N LYS A 38 0.24 -9.93 -24.28
CA LYS A 38 1.17 -8.79 -24.29
C LYS A 38 1.90 -8.61 -22.95
N ALA A 39 1.32 -9.07 -21.84
CA ALA A 39 1.91 -8.92 -20.50
C ALA A 39 3.31 -9.53 -20.39
N TYR A 40 3.57 -10.65 -21.09
CA TYR A 40 4.90 -11.27 -21.13
C TYR A 40 5.96 -10.34 -21.72
N SER A 41 5.69 -9.76 -22.90
CA SER A 41 6.63 -8.86 -23.57
C SER A 41 6.94 -7.63 -22.72
N VAL A 42 5.93 -7.05 -22.06
CA VAL A 42 6.10 -5.89 -21.16
C VAL A 42 6.98 -6.23 -19.95
N ILE A 43 6.84 -7.44 -19.39
CA ILE A 43 7.69 -7.90 -18.28
C ILE A 43 9.14 -8.14 -18.74
N GLU A 44 9.36 -8.64 -19.96
CA GLU A 44 10.70 -8.79 -20.51
C GLU A 44 11.37 -7.44 -20.78
N GLU A 45 10.62 -6.45 -21.27
CA GLU A 45 11.06 -5.06 -21.39
C GLU A 45 11.45 -4.47 -20.03
N ASP A 46 10.63 -4.70 -18.99
CA ASP A 46 10.94 -4.27 -17.63
C ASP A 46 12.24 -4.89 -17.11
N LYS A 47 12.45 -6.19 -17.32
CA LYS A 47 13.71 -6.87 -16.95
C LYS A 47 14.90 -6.25 -17.68
N ASN A 48 14.77 -5.92 -18.96
CA ASN A 48 15.84 -5.28 -19.74
C ASN A 48 16.18 -3.90 -19.18
N MET A 49 15.16 -3.08 -18.93
CA MET A 49 15.31 -1.75 -18.37
C MET A 49 15.95 -1.81 -16.97
N LEU A 50 15.46 -2.68 -16.07
CA LEU A 50 16.01 -2.81 -14.71
C LEU A 50 17.46 -3.33 -14.73
N ARG A 51 17.83 -4.15 -15.72
CA ARG A 51 19.22 -4.58 -15.94
C ARG A 51 20.12 -3.43 -16.38
N GLN A 52 19.67 -2.60 -17.32
CA GLN A 52 20.43 -1.43 -17.78
C GLN A 52 20.68 -0.44 -16.64
N GLU A 53 19.73 -0.33 -15.72
CA GLU A 53 19.83 0.54 -14.54
C GLU A 53 20.59 -0.10 -13.36
N GLY A 54 21.05 -1.36 -13.49
CA GLY A 54 21.78 -2.08 -12.44
C GLY A 54 20.91 -2.55 -11.26
N LEU A 55 19.59 -2.46 -11.39
CA LEU A 55 18.63 -2.89 -10.36
C LEU A 55 18.35 -4.39 -10.39
N LEU A 56 18.50 -5.03 -11.54
CA LEU A 56 18.33 -6.46 -11.69
C LEU A 56 19.67 -7.10 -12.09
N LEU A 57 20.28 -7.85 -11.16
CA LEU A 57 21.58 -8.51 -11.41
C LEU A 57 21.43 -9.84 -12.16
N GLN A 58 20.29 -10.52 -11.97
CA GLN A 58 20.01 -11.82 -12.57
C GLN A 58 19.24 -11.68 -13.88
N LYS A 59 19.32 -12.66 -14.78
CA LYS A 59 18.55 -12.63 -16.04
C LYS A 59 17.04 -12.55 -15.78
N ASN A 60 16.57 -13.26 -14.76
CA ASN A 60 15.17 -13.37 -14.39
C ASN A 60 14.90 -12.71 -13.04
N PHE A 61 13.64 -12.35 -12.83
CA PHE A 61 13.14 -12.05 -11.50
C PHE A 61 13.30 -13.25 -10.56
N LEU A 62 13.37 -12.98 -9.26
CA LEU A 62 13.51 -14.02 -8.23
C LEU A 62 12.28 -14.94 -8.18
N GLY A 63 11.11 -14.39 -8.50
CA GLY A 63 9.83 -15.08 -8.54
C GLY A 63 9.49 -15.63 -9.93
N THR A 64 8.27 -16.11 -10.07
CA THR A 64 7.76 -16.68 -11.33
C THR A 64 6.38 -16.12 -11.62
N ILE A 65 6.10 -15.83 -12.89
CA ILE A 65 4.81 -15.33 -13.35
C ILE A 65 4.17 -16.41 -14.23
N TYR A 66 2.91 -16.71 -13.92
CA TYR A 66 2.06 -17.64 -14.68
C TYR A 66 0.91 -16.85 -15.28
N TYR A 67 0.66 -17.02 -16.57
CA TYR A 67 -0.43 -16.35 -17.28
C TYR A 67 -1.55 -17.37 -17.47
N LEU A 68 -2.71 -17.11 -16.86
CA LEU A 68 -3.82 -18.05 -16.82
C LEU A 68 -5.06 -17.43 -17.44
N SER A 69 -5.80 -18.22 -18.21
CA SER A 69 -7.06 -17.81 -18.84
C SER A 69 -8.29 -18.03 -17.96
N GLY A 70 -8.10 -18.61 -16.76
CA GLY A 70 -9.18 -18.94 -15.84
C GLY A 70 -9.04 -18.22 -14.50
N LEU A 71 -10.11 -17.53 -14.09
CA LEU A 71 -10.15 -16.79 -12.84
C LEU A 71 -9.97 -17.72 -11.64
N GLN A 72 -10.67 -18.86 -11.61
CA GLN A 72 -10.63 -19.81 -10.50
C GLN A 72 -9.22 -20.38 -10.27
N GLU A 73 -8.53 -20.80 -11.34
CA GLU A 73 -7.16 -21.32 -11.26
C GLU A 73 -6.16 -20.27 -10.76
N THR A 74 -6.47 -19.00 -11.03
CA THR A 74 -5.68 -17.84 -10.64
C THR A 74 -5.81 -17.54 -9.16
N VAL A 75 -7.03 -17.56 -8.60
CA VAL A 75 -7.29 -17.10 -7.24
C VAL A 75 -7.32 -18.20 -6.18
N LYS A 76 -7.62 -19.46 -6.57
CA LYS A 76 -7.92 -20.55 -5.61
C LYS A 76 -6.86 -20.82 -4.54
N ASP A 77 -5.58 -20.58 -4.86
CA ASP A 77 -4.46 -20.81 -3.94
C ASP A 77 -3.61 -19.54 -3.72
N ALA A 78 -4.16 -18.36 -4.01
CA ALA A 78 -3.52 -17.08 -3.74
C ALA A 78 -3.63 -16.69 -2.25
N ASP A 79 -2.51 -16.27 -1.65
CA ASP A 79 -2.47 -15.64 -0.33
C ASP A 79 -2.93 -14.18 -0.40
N PHE A 80 -2.63 -13.52 -1.52
CA PHE A 80 -3.00 -12.14 -1.84
C PHE A 80 -3.55 -12.08 -3.26
N ILE A 81 -4.59 -11.28 -3.46
CA ILE A 81 -5.19 -11.00 -4.76
C ILE A 81 -5.13 -9.49 -4.97
N PHE A 82 -4.49 -9.03 -6.03
CA PHE A 82 -4.45 -7.62 -6.42
C PHE A 82 -5.33 -7.42 -7.65
N GLU A 83 -6.37 -6.62 -7.51
CA GLU A 83 -7.25 -6.20 -8.59
C GLU A 83 -6.77 -4.88 -9.19
N ALA A 84 -6.54 -4.90 -10.51
CA ALA A 84 -6.09 -3.77 -11.32
C ALA A 84 -6.78 -3.76 -12.71
N ILE A 85 -8.08 -4.05 -12.74
CA ILE A 85 -8.94 -3.91 -13.93
C ILE A 85 -9.35 -2.45 -14.12
N VAL A 86 -10.03 -2.18 -15.23
CA VAL A 86 -10.62 -0.87 -15.53
C VAL A 86 -11.46 -0.37 -14.35
N ASP A 87 -11.39 0.93 -14.05
CA ASP A 87 -12.21 1.57 -13.01
C ASP A 87 -13.67 1.71 -13.45
N ASP A 88 -14.36 0.56 -13.49
CA ASP A 88 -15.80 0.40 -13.64
C ASP A 88 -16.36 -0.34 -12.42
N LEU A 89 -17.40 0.22 -11.80
CA LEU A 89 -17.90 -0.28 -10.52
C LEU A 89 -18.57 -1.64 -10.65
N GLU A 90 -19.34 -1.87 -11.72
CA GLU A 90 -20.08 -3.12 -11.91
C GLU A 90 -19.11 -4.27 -12.17
N MET A 91 -18.14 -4.07 -13.07
CA MET A 91 -17.09 -5.05 -13.34
C MET A 91 -16.28 -5.40 -12.08
N LYS A 92 -15.96 -4.41 -11.25
CA LYS A 92 -15.25 -4.66 -9.98
C LYS A 92 -16.12 -5.42 -9.00
N GLN A 93 -17.40 -5.06 -8.85
CA GLN A 93 -18.31 -5.78 -7.95
C GLN A 93 -18.46 -7.25 -8.34
N ASP A 94 -18.60 -7.54 -9.64
CA ASP A 94 -18.74 -8.91 -10.15
C ASP A 94 -17.44 -9.71 -9.99
N LEU A 95 -16.29 -9.07 -10.24
CA LEU A 95 -14.99 -9.69 -10.04
C LEU A 95 -14.74 -9.99 -8.56
N PHE A 96 -15.02 -9.06 -7.66
CA PHE A 96 -14.85 -9.24 -6.22
C PHE A 96 -15.81 -10.29 -5.66
N GLN A 97 -17.05 -10.34 -6.15
CA GLN A 97 -17.99 -11.41 -5.82
C GLN A 97 -17.43 -12.78 -6.23
N SER A 98 -16.98 -12.91 -7.47
CA SER A 98 -16.44 -14.18 -7.99
C SER A 98 -15.14 -14.57 -7.29
N ALA A 99 -14.22 -13.64 -7.10
CA ALA A 99 -12.93 -13.88 -6.45
C ALA A 99 -13.10 -14.29 -4.99
N SER A 100 -13.99 -13.63 -4.23
CA SER A 100 -14.24 -13.96 -2.81
C SER A 100 -14.86 -15.34 -2.61
N GLN A 101 -15.58 -15.89 -3.59
CA GLN A 101 -16.12 -17.24 -3.55
C GLN A 101 -15.10 -18.32 -3.95
N MET A 102 -14.12 -17.96 -4.79
CA MET A 102 -13.16 -18.90 -5.36
C MET A 102 -11.82 -18.93 -4.62
N CYS A 103 -11.48 -17.89 -3.86
CA CYS A 103 -10.22 -17.78 -3.13
C CYS A 103 -10.21 -18.59 -1.82
N LYS A 104 -9.06 -18.61 -1.17
CA LYS A 104 -8.95 -19.16 0.19
C LYS A 104 -9.74 -18.32 1.18
N ASN A 105 -10.18 -18.94 2.26
CA ASN A 105 -10.84 -18.25 3.36
C ASN A 105 -9.97 -17.22 4.10
N ASP A 106 -8.65 -17.23 3.93
CA ASP A 106 -7.72 -16.34 4.64
C ASP A 106 -6.95 -15.39 3.70
N ALA A 107 -7.34 -15.37 2.41
CA ALA A 107 -6.71 -14.54 1.38
C ALA A 107 -7.08 -13.06 1.55
N VAL A 108 -6.13 -12.17 1.29
CA VAL A 108 -6.39 -10.72 1.25
C VAL A 108 -6.74 -10.32 -0.19
N ILE A 109 -7.85 -9.61 -0.38
CA ILE A 109 -8.29 -9.10 -1.69
C ILE A 109 -8.12 -7.59 -1.73
N ALA A 110 -7.09 -7.14 -2.45
CA ALA A 110 -6.72 -5.75 -2.58
C ALA A 110 -7.23 -5.15 -3.89
N THR A 111 -7.80 -3.94 -3.84
CA THR A 111 -8.08 -3.15 -5.05
C THR A 111 -7.05 -2.06 -5.25
N ASN A 112 -6.65 -1.83 -6.50
CA ASN A 112 -5.88 -0.67 -6.94
C ASN A 112 -6.80 0.47 -7.45
N SER A 113 -8.10 0.46 -7.11
CA SER A 113 -9.05 1.46 -7.61
C SER A 113 -8.66 2.88 -7.20
N LEU A 114 -8.81 3.80 -8.15
CA LEU A 114 -8.55 5.21 -7.95
C LEU A 114 -9.79 5.98 -7.49
N LYS A 115 -10.97 5.51 -7.93
CA LYS A 115 -12.22 6.29 -7.90
C LYS A 115 -13.24 5.79 -6.87
N PHE A 116 -13.32 4.48 -6.65
CA PHE A 116 -14.42 3.88 -5.90
C PHE A 116 -14.00 3.49 -4.49
N HIS A 117 -14.92 3.68 -3.53
CA HIS A 117 -14.70 3.21 -2.18
C HIS A 117 -14.77 1.67 -2.12
N ILE A 118 -13.99 1.09 -1.22
CA ILE A 118 -13.93 -0.36 -1.03
C ILE A 118 -15.29 -0.92 -0.65
N SER A 119 -16.10 -0.18 0.12
CA SER A 119 -17.47 -0.57 0.48
C SER A 119 -18.37 -0.76 -0.74
N ASP A 120 -18.20 0.08 -1.77
CA ASP A 120 -19.00 0.00 -2.99
C ASP A 120 -18.53 -1.17 -3.86
N ILE A 121 -17.22 -1.37 -3.99
CA ILE A 121 -16.63 -2.51 -4.71
C ILE A 121 -17.03 -3.83 -4.04
N ALA A 122 -16.95 -3.88 -2.71
CA ALA A 122 -17.23 -5.07 -1.90
C ALA A 122 -18.72 -5.39 -1.79
N LYS A 123 -19.63 -4.58 -2.36
CA LYS A 123 -21.08 -4.66 -2.12
C LYS A 123 -21.66 -6.07 -2.30
N LYS A 124 -21.28 -6.77 -3.38
CA LYS A 124 -21.73 -8.12 -3.75
C LYS A 124 -20.92 -9.27 -3.12
N SER A 125 -19.87 -8.96 -2.36
CA SER A 125 -18.92 -9.96 -1.85
C SER A 125 -19.30 -10.50 -0.48
N SER A 126 -18.91 -11.76 -0.19
CA SER A 126 -19.20 -12.41 1.08
C SER A 126 -18.18 -12.11 2.18
N ASN A 127 -16.90 -11.91 1.83
CA ASN A 127 -15.79 -11.79 2.78
C ASN A 127 -15.23 -10.36 2.80
N LYS A 128 -16.07 -9.39 3.17
CA LYS A 128 -15.73 -7.95 3.06
C LYS A 128 -14.60 -7.54 4.01
N GLU A 129 -14.42 -8.29 5.08
CA GLU A 129 -13.36 -8.11 6.07
C GLU A 129 -11.95 -8.41 5.55
N GLN A 130 -11.85 -9.14 4.44
CA GLN A 130 -10.61 -9.49 3.76
C GLN A 130 -10.21 -8.47 2.69
N MET A 131 -11.02 -7.42 2.52
CA MET A 131 -10.88 -6.46 1.43
C MET A 131 -10.19 -5.19 1.88
N ILE A 132 -9.26 -4.71 1.06
CA ILE A 132 -8.42 -3.55 1.37
C ILE A 132 -8.11 -2.77 0.09
N GLY A 133 -7.90 -1.46 0.19
CA GLY A 133 -7.35 -0.66 -0.90
C GLY A 133 -5.84 -0.63 -0.77
N LEU A 134 -5.12 -1.12 -1.78
CA LEU A 134 -3.67 -1.02 -1.86
C LEU A 134 -3.31 -0.48 -3.24
N ARG A 135 -3.21 0.84 -3.34
CA ARG A 135 -2.98 1.51 -4.61
C ARG A 135 -1.50 1.79 -4.81
N PHE A 136 -0.91 1.09 -5.76
CA PHE A 136 0.46 1.32 -6.20
C PHE A 136 0.54 2.58 -7.05
N LEU A 137 1.53 3.41 -6.77
CA LEU A 137 1.86 4.57 -7.59
C LEU A 137 2.76 4.17 -8.77
N TYR A 138 2.65 4.91 -9.86
CA TYR A 138 3.47 4.70 -11.06
C TYR A 138 4.65 5.67 -11.10
N PRO A 139 5.89 5.20 -11.42
CA PRO A 139 6.26 3.84 -11.83
C PRO A 139 6.53 2.84 -10.68
N VAL A 140 5.89 1.67 -10.74
CA VAL A 140 5.76 0.72 -9.62
C VAL A 140 7.08 0.17 -9.07
N TYR A 141 8.10 -0.04 -9.90
CA TYR A 141 9.39 -0.57 -9.44
C TYR A 141 10.17 0.43 -8.57
N TYR A 142 9.97 1.72 -8.81
CA TYR A 142 10.77 2.77 -8.18
C TYR A 142 10.07 3.44 -7.03
N ILE A 143 8.74 3.56 -7.11
CA ILE A 143 7.97 4.23 -6.09
C ILE A 143 7.67 3.24 -4.95
N PRO A 144 8.29 3.38 -3.76
CA PRO A 144 8.00 2.52 -2.63
C PRO A 144 6.62 2.79 -2.02
N GLU A 145 6.06 3.97 -2.22
CA GLU A 145 4.79 4.39 -1.64
C GLU A 145 3.61 3.60 -2.23
N VAL A 146 2.76 3.09 -1.34
CA VAL A 146 1.49 2.45 -1.66
C VAL A 146 0.42 3.09 -0.79
N GLU A 147 -0.61 3.64 -1.42
CA GLU A 147 -1.72 4.24 -0.68
C GLU A 147 -2.59 3.12 -0.11
N ILE A 148 -2.86 3.18 1.19
CA ILE A 148 -3.77 2.28 1.88
C ILE A 148 -5.12 2.97 2.11
N THR A 149 -6.19 2.28 1.71
CA THR A 149 -7.57 2.69 1.97
C THR A 149 -8.29 1.56 2.69
N LEU A 150 -9.16 1.90 3.63
CA LEU A 150 -9.89 0.95 4.47
C LEU A 150 -11.39 1.11 4.31
N SER A 151 -12.13 0.01 4.50
CA SER A 151 -13.57 0.05 4.74
C SER A 151 -13.84 -0.16 6.23
N GLN A 152 -15.04 0.18 6.69
CA GLN A 152 -15.48 -0.14 8.06
C GLN A 152 -15.47 -1.65 8.35
N GLN A 153 -15.52 -2.47 7.31
CA GLN A 153 -15.57 -3.92 7.43
C GLN A 153 -14.19 -4.55 7.42
N THR A 154 -13.18 -3.85 6.88
CA THR A 154 -11.81 -4.35 6.75
C THR A 154 -11.26 -4.73 8.13
N SER A 155 -10.87 -6.01 8.30
CA SER A 155 -10.38 -6.49 9.59
C SER A 155 -8.97 -5.97 9.91
N PRO A 156 -8.62 -5.81 11.19
CA PRO A 156 -7.24 -5.52 11.60
C PRO A 156 -6.24 -6.56 11.08
N GLU A 157 -6.64 -7.83 11.00
CA GLU A 157 -5.78 -8.90 10.46
C GLU A 157 -5.43 -8.67 8.98
N THR A 158 -6.41 -8.23 8.17
CA THR A 158 -6.20 -7.88 6.76
C THR A 158 -5.22 -6.73 6.60
N ILE A 159 -5.35 -5.69 7.43
CA ILE A 159 -4.46 -4.53 7.45
C ILE A 159 -3.03 -4.99 7.76
N GLU A 160 -2.87 -5.79 8.81
CA GLU A 160 -1.56 -6.23 9.27
C GLU A 160 -0.89 -7.21 8.29
N LYS A 161 -1.66 -8.12 7.69
CA LYS A 161 -1.19 -8.97 6.59
C LYS A 161 -0.69 -8.09 5.44
N GLY A 162 -1.46 -7.11 5.01
CA GLY A 162 -1.09 -6.19 3.92
C GLY A 162 0.18 -5.40 4.22
N ARG A 163 0.26 -4.83 5.43
CA ARG A 163 1.44 -4.08 5.91
C ARG A 163 2.69 -4.95 5.92
N LYS A 164 2.67 -6.10 6.62
CA LYS A 164 3.83 -7.01 6.66
C LYS A 164 4.24 -7.49 5.28
N PHE A 165 3.28 -7.75 4.41
CA PHE A 165 3.55 -8.21 3.05
C PHE A 165 4.31 -7.14 2.24
N LEU A 166 3.79 -5.92 2.22
CA LEU A 166 4.37 -4.81 1.45
C LEU A 166 5.70 -4.31 2.04
N GLU A 167 5.83 -4.26 3.37
CA GLU A 167 7.07 -3.83 4.03
C GLU A 167 8.24 -4.77 3.74
N LYS A 168 8.00 -6.08 3.66
CA LYS A 168 9.02 -7.06 3.26
C LYS A 168 9.55 -6.84 1.84
N MET A 169 8.75 -6.21 0.98
CA MET A 169 9.17 -5.78 -0.36
C MET A 169 9.83 -4.39 -0.36
N GLY A 170 10.03 -3.78 0.81
CA GLY A 170 10.57 -2.44 0.94
C GLY A 170 9.57 -1.33 0.59
N LYS A 171 8.28 -1.65 0.40
CA LYS A 171 7.23 -0.66 0.18
C LYS A 171 6.87 0.08 1.47
N THR A 172 6.27 1.26 1.36
CA THR A 172 5.85 2.11 2.47
C THR A 172 4.38 2.42 2.29
N LEU A 173 3.58 2.11 3.31
CA LEU A 173 2.17 2.44 3.30
C LEU A 173 1.96 3.88 3.77
N PHE A 174 1.03 4.59 3.13
CA PHE A 174 0.57 5.89 3.57
C PHE A 174 -0.95 6.03 3.40
N PHE A 175 -1.57 6.78 4.30
CA PHE A 175 -2.97 7.17 4.18
C PHE A 175 -3.06 8.50 3.45
N ARG A 176 -4.08 8.65 2.60
CA ARG A 176 -4.36 9.91 1.91
C ARG A 176 -5.35 10.73 2.71
N SER A 177 -5.06 12.01 2.95
CA SER A 177 -5.93 12.92 3.71
C SER A 177 -7.01 13.64 2.85
N GLY A 178 -7.34 13.12 1.66
CA GLY A 178 -8.24 13.81 0.72
C GLY A 178 -9.05 12.88 -0.19
N ASN A 179 -10.04 13.45 -0.87
CA ASN A 179 -10.93 12.71 -1.78
C ASN A 179 -10.35 12.54 -3.20
N GLU A 180 -9.39 13.39 -3.58
CA GLU A 180 -8.76 13.30 -4.89
C GLU A 180 -7.61 12.29 -4.91
N PRO A 181 -7.47 11.52 -5.99
CA PRO A 181 -6.37 10.59 -6.12
C PRO A 181 -5.02 11.29 -6.28
N LEU A 182 -4.03 10.84 -5.51
CA LEU A 182 -2.64 11.28 -5.71
C LEU A 182 -2.13 10.71 -7.04
N ILE A 183 -1.92 11.59 -8.02
CA ILE A 183 -1.30 11.32 -9.30
C ILE A 183 -0.03 12.16 -9.38
N LEU A 184 1.12 11.48 -9.44
CA LEU A 184 2.41 12.15 -9.51
C LEU A 184 2.63 12.77 -10.90
N LYS A 185 3.14 14.00 -10.92
CA LYS A 185 3.66 14.67 -12.11
C LYS A 185 4.95 13.99 -12.58
N GLU A 186 5.31 14.18 -13.85
CA GLU A 186 6.51 13.55 -14.41
C GLU A 186 7.80 13.93 -13.67
N GLU A 187 7.93 15.19 -13.26
CA GLU A 187 9.07 15.67 -12.46
C GLU A 187 9.17 14.95 -11.10
N GLU A 188 8.02 14.71 -10.45
CA GLU A 188 7.95 14.01 -9.17
C GLU A 188 8.28 12.52 -9.31
N LYS A 189 7.88 11.90 -10.43
CA LYS A 189 8.24 10.51 -10.76
C LYS A 189 9.73 10.38 -10.97
N GLU A 190 10.34 11.28 -11.72
CA GLU A 190 11.77 11.24 -12.03
C GLU A 190 12.61 11.50 -10.77
N THR A 191 12.23 12.49 -9.95
CA THR A 191 12.89 12.76 -8.67
C THR A 191 12.85 11.55 -7.74
N ARG A 192 11.68 10.91 -7.60
CA ARG A 192 11.52 9.68 -6.80
C ARG A 192 12.34 8.53 -7.34
N LYS A 193 12.37 8.36 -8.67
CA LYS A 193 13.17 7.34 -9.34
C LYS A 193 14.65 7.52 -9.03
N GLN A 194 15.20 8.72 -9.18
CA GLN A 194 16.60 9.02 -8.91
C GLN A 194 16.97 8.74 -7.45
N LEU A 195 16.17 9.24 -6.50
CA LEU A 195 16.40 8.98 -5.07
C LEU A 195 16.35 7.50 -4.72
N ARG A 196 15.42 6.74 -5.33
CA ARG A 196 15.35 5.29 -5.13
C ARG A 196 16.58 4.58 -5.69
N LEU A 197 17.06 4.97 -6.87
CA LEU A 197 18.27 4.41 -7.47
C LEU A 197 19.49 4.68 -6.59
N GLU A 198 19.63 5.88 -6.05
CA GLU A 198 20.70 6.24 -5.12
C GLU A 198 20.63 5.41 -3.83
N GLN A 199 19.44 5.28 -3.23
CA GLN A 199 19.24 4.43 -2.05
C GLN A 199 19.64 2.98 -2.32
N ILE A 200 19.25 2.43 -3.48
CA ILE A 200 19.59 1.04 -3.82
C ILE A 200 21.10 0.89 -3.99
N LYS A 201 21.76 1.80 -4.74
CA LYS A 201 23.23 1.79 -4.92
C LYS A 201 23.97 1.90 -3.58
N ASN A 202 23.52 2.77 -2.69
CA ASN A 202 24.12 2.95 -1.38
C ASN A 202 23.88 1.75 -0.44
N SER A 203 22.72 1.08 -0.56
CA SER A 203 22.39 -0.08 0.28
C SER A 203 23.16 -1.37 -0.05
N PHE A 204 23.79 -1.44 -1.23
CA PHE A 204 24.71 -2.54 -1.57
C PHE A 204 26.03 -2.50 -0.78
N GLY A 205 26.33 -1.38 -0.08
CA GLY A 205 27.45 -1.24 0.84
C GLY A 205 26.97 -1.11 2.29
N MET A 206 27.13 -2.17 3.08
CA MET A 206 26.86 -2.26 4.52
C MET A 206 25.40 -2.33 4.99
N THR A 207 25.17 -3.31 5.86
CA THR A 207 24.02 -3.45 6.76
C THR A 207 23.64 -2.12 7.40
N HIS A 208 22.54 -1.51 6.97
CA HIS A 208 21.91 -0.41 7.71
C HIS A 208 20.40 -0.56 7.77
N LEU A 209 19.89 -0.54 9.00
CA LEU A 209 18.48 -0.49 9.35
C LEU A 209 17.76 0.66 8.63
N PHE A 210 16.69 0.32 7.93
CA PHE A 210 15.45 1.09 7.70
C PHE A 210 15.46 2.61 7.98
N LYS A 211 16.30 3.41 7.33
CA LYS A 211 15.99 4.82 7.07
C LYS A 211 15.47 4.93 5.63
N LYS A 212 14.18 4.65 5.45
CA LYS A 212 13.48 4.96 4.20
C LYS A 212 13.27 6.47 4.17
N THR A 213 14.14 7.22 3.49
CA THR A 213 13.85 8.62 3.17
C THR A 213 12.78 8.62 2.08
N VAL A 214 11.55 9.01 2.44
CA VAL A 214 10.43 9.15 1.51
C VAL A 214 10.43 10.61 1.02
N PRO A 215 10.57 10.87 -0.30
CA PRO A 215 10.58 12.24 -0.83
C PRO A 215 9.26 12.94 -0.55
N LYS A 216 9.27 14.24 -0.25
CA LYS A 216 8.04 15.01 0.02
C LYS A 216 6.99 14.80 -1.08
N LEU A 217 5.77 14.41 -0.69
CA LEU A 217 4.61 14.46 -1.58
C LEU A 217 4.31 15.94 -1.87
N SER A 218 3.72 16.24 -3.03
CA SER A 218 3.33 17.62 -3.41
C SER A 218 2.19 18.19 -2.59
N HIS A 219 1.61 17.38 -1.71
CA HIS A 219 0.83 17.82 -0.55
C HIS A 219 1.68 17.58 0.70
N ASP A 220 1.48 18.38 1.74
CA ASP A 220 2.31 18.47 2.97
C ASP A 220 2.38 17.18 3.83
N GLY A 221 2.03 16.02 3.27
CA GLY A 221 1.96 14.68 3.89
C GLY A 221 3.25 14.07 4.44
N ASN A 222 4.41 14.74 4.30
CA ASN A 222 5.71 14.07 4.48
C ASN A 222 6.67 14.75 5.46
N GLU A 223 6.36 15.89 6.07
CA GLU A 223 7.18 16.44 7.15
C GLU A 223 6.34 17.00 8.30
N ALA A 224 6.81 16.77 9.53
CA ALA A 224 6.35 17.55 10.67
C ALA A 224 6.87 18.99 10.50
N PRO A 225 6.08 20.04 10.80
CA PRO A 225 6.50 21.42 10.62
C PRO A 225 7.77 21.75 11.43
N SER A 226 8.70 22.48 10.81
CA SER A 226 9.88 23.03 11.47
C SER A 226 9.52 24.23 12.35
N GLN A 227 10.15 24.34 13.52
CA GLN A 227 9.80 25.27 14.60
C GLN A 227 10.06 26.77 14.35
N ASP A 228 10.58 27.19 13.19
CA ASP A 228 11.16 28.55 13.06
C ASP A 228 10.45 29.49 12.06
N GLU A 229 9.28 29.15 11.53
CA GLU A 229 8.50 30.08 10.69
C GLU A 229 7.07 30.28 11.21
N ALA A 230 6.94 30.89 12.38
CA ALA A 230 5.65 31.34 12.92
C ALA A 230 5.78 32.61 13.78
N GLU A 231 6.43 33.65 13.27
CA GLU A 231 6.19 35.00 13.79
C GLU A 231 5.00 35.62 13.03
N GLY A 232 3.81 35.52 13.64
CA GLY A 232 2.60 36.21 13.19
C GLY A 232 1.29 35.49 13.53
N ILE A 233 0.91 35.44 14.81
CA ILE A 233 -0.39 34.92 15.31
C ILE A 233 -1.27 36.13 15.71
N PRO A 234 -2.58 36.15 15.38
CA PRO A 234 -3.65 35.57 16.23
C PRO A 234 -4.62 34.70 15.38
N CYS A 235 -5.25 33.58 15.75
CA CYS A 235 -5.65 32.96 17.02
C CYS A 235 -6.18 31.51 16.74
N ILE A 236 -5.95 30.59 17.70
CA ILE A 236 -6.79 29.44 18.17
C ILE A 236 -7.30 28.39 17.14
N SER A 237 -6.80 27.14 17.23
CA SER A 237 -7.66 25.94 17.27
C SER A 237 -6.98 24.75 18.00
N SER A 238 -7.55 24.37 19.13
CA SER A 238 -7.05 23.38 20.11
C SER A 238 -7.39 21.92 19.76
N GLU A 239 -7.57 21.57 18.49
CA GLU A 239 -8.11 20.27 18.08
C GLU A 239 -7.07 19.25 17.56
N GLN A 240 -5.83 19.65 17.31
CA GLN A 240 -4.79 18.78 16.74
C GLN A 240 -3.72 18.30 17.73
N ASP A 241 -3.68 18.84 18.95
CA ASP A 241 -2.63 18.52 19.92
C ASP A 241 -2.88 17.21 20.66
N CYS A 242 -1.81 16.45 20.89
CA CYS A 242 -1.83 15.24 21.71
C CYS A 242 -2.42 15.52 23.09
N ALA A 243 -3.43 14.76 23.50
CA ALA A 243 -4.11 14.95 24.78
C ALA A 243 -3.24 14.63 26.02
N ILE A 244 -2.04 14.07 25.82
CA ILE A 244 -1.11 13.73 26.91
C ILE A 244 -0.01 14.79 27.03
N CYS A 245 0.79 15.00 25.99
CA CYS A 245 1.91 15.94 26.09
C CYS A 245 1.53 17.38 25.75
N MET A 246 0.41 17.60 25.05
CA MET A 246 -0.01 18.91 24.53
C MET A 246 1.06 19.65 23.69
N ALA A 247 2.12 18.95 23.27
CA ALA A 247 3.28 19.53 22.61
C ALA A 247 3.49 18.98 21.19
N ASN A 248 3.06 17.73 20.96
CA ASN A 248 3.12 17.09 19.66
C ASN A 248 1.71 16.95 19.10
N THR A 249 1.59 16.94 17.78
CA THR A 249 0.33 16.65 17.10
C THR A 249 -0.10 15.20 17.34
N ARG A 250 -1.42 14.95 17.32
CA ARG A 250 -1.98 13.60 17.33
C ARG A 250 -1.59 12.94 16.02
N ASP A 251 -0.80 11.87 16.07
CA ASP A 251 -0.27 11.18 14.89
C ASP A 251 -0.24 9.66 15.11
N CYS A 252 -1.13 9.13 15.97
CA CYS A 252 -1.13 7.72 16.32
C CYS A 252 -2.53 7.19 16.64
N LEU A 253 -2.89 6.07 15.99
CA LEU A 253 -4.11 5.31 16.25
C LEU A 253 -3.85 4.26 17.33
N LEU A 254 -4.76 4.18 18.31
CA LEU A 254 -4.72 3.18 19.38
C LEU A 254 -5.62 1.99 19.01
N CYS A 255 -5.05 0.83 18.75
CA CYS A 255 -5.81 -0.38 18.43
C CYS A 255 -6.24 -1.12 19.71
N PRO A 256 -7.46 -1.71 19.72
CA PRO A 256 -8.38 -1.92 18.59
C PRO A 256 -9.41 -0.80 18.38
N CYS A 257 -9.37 0.27 19.19
CA CYS A 257 -10.43 1.27 19.19
C CYS A 257 -10.33 2.35 18.10
N HIS A 258 -9.16 2.48 17.46
CA HIS A 258 -8.84 3.45 16.41
C HIS A 258 -9.04 4.92 16.82
N HIS A 259 -9.02 5.24 18.11
CA HIS A 259 -8.98 6.64 18.54
C HIS A 259 -7.59 7.23 18.29
N MET A 260 -7.57 8.38 17.63
CA MET A 260 -6.37 9.16 17.36
C MET A 260 -6.33 10.38 18.29
N VAL A 261 -5.87 10.16 19.52
CA VAL A 261 -5.90 11.14 20.62
C VAL A 261 -4.50 11.51 21.12
N THR A 262 -3.49 10.76 20.70
CA THR A 262 -2.12 10.87 21.19
C THR A 262 -1.11 10.96 20.07
N CYS A 263 0.03 11.59 20.34
CA CYS A 263 1.20 11.45 19.48
C CYS A 263 1.81 10.05 19.62
N TYR A 264 2.67 9.65 18.69
CA TYR A 264 3.30 8.34 18.65
C TYR A 264 4.16 8.07 19.89
N VAL A 265 4.88 9.09 20.37
CA VAL A 265 5.72 8.99 21.57
C VAL A 265 4.86 8.69 22.80
N CYS A 266 3.76 9.42 22.99
CA CYS A 266 2.84 9.19 24.11
C CYS A 266 2.11 7.85 23.97
N SER A 267 1.74 7.46 22.76
CA SER A 267 1.08 6.17 22.50
C SER A 267 1.99 4.99 22.83
N ASN A 268 3.29 5.11 22.52
CA ASN A 268 4.30 4.12 22.88
C ASN A 268 4.47 4.02 24.40
N MET A 269 4.38 5.14 25.12
CA MET A 269 4.38 5.12 26.58
C MET A 269 3.15 4.40 27.15
N LEU A 270 1.95 4.67 26.62
CA LEU A 270 0.73 4.00 27.05
C LEU A 270 0.80 2.49 26.82
N LEU A 271 1.25 2.07 25.63
CA LEU A 271 1.40 0.66 25.28
C LEU A 271 2.40 -0.04 26.22
N ASN A 272 3.55 0.57 26.50
CA ASN A 272 4.57 0.00 27.39
C ASN A 272 4.10 -0.10 28.85
N LYS A 273 3.23 0.82 29.30
CA LYS A 273 2.66 0.80 30.64
C LYS A 273 1.41 -0.10 30.77
N GLN A 274 0.93 -0.66 29.65
CA GLN A 274 -0.34 -1.38 29.58
C GLN A 274 -1.53 -0.51 30.03
N ASP A 275 -1.46 0.79 29.74
CA ASP A 275 -2.56 1.72 29.99
C ASP A 275 -3.64 1.60 28.89
N GLY A 276 -4.89 1.87 29.25
CA GLY A 276 -6.00 1.91 28.30
C GLY A 276 -6.05 3.20 27.47
N CYS A 277 -6.83 3.17 26.38
CA CYS A 277 -7.10 4.33 25.53
C CYS A 277 -7.65 5.51 26.37
N PRO A 278 -7.09 6.73 26.27
CA PRO A 278 -7.56 7.90 27.03
C PRO A 278 -9.03 8.28 26.78
N ILE A 279 -9.59 7.89 25.63
CA ILE A 279 -10.99 8.19 25.27
C ILE A 279 -11.94 7.11 25.77
N CYS A 280 -11.71 5.86 25.40
CA CYS A 280 -12.67 4.78 25.61
C CYS A 280 -12.24 3.74 26.66
N ARG A 281 -11.06 3.91 27.26
CA ARG A 281 -10.46 3.04 28.29
C ARG A 281 -10.25 1.58 27.90
N LYS A 282 -10.45 1.22 26.62
CA LYS A 282 -10.10 -0.11 26.10
C LYS A 282 -8.59 -0.32 26.15
N ASP A 283 -8.18 -1.54 26.45
CA ASP A 283 -6.77 -1.94 26.44
C ASP A 283 -6.15 -1.71 25.06
N ILE A 284 -4.95 -1.13 25.06
CA ILE A 284 -4.20 -0.85 23.84
C ILE A 284 -3.35 -2.08 23.54
N THR A 285 -3.67 -2.78 22.46
CA THR A 285 -2.92 -3.98 22.05
C THR A 285 -1.79 -3.63 21.08
N GLU A 286 -1.98 -2.56 20.32
CA GLU A 286 -1.06 -2.10 19.28
C GLU A 286 -1.26 -0.61 19.03
N ILE A 287 -0.23 0.05 18.51
CA ILE A 287 -0.27 1.45 18.10
C ILE A 287 0.18 1.57 16.64
N VAL A 288 -0.52 2.39 15.87
CA VAL A 288 -0.21 2.62 14.45
C VAL A 288 0.06 4.10 14.23
N LYS A 289 1.26 4.43 13.76
CA LYS A 289 1.61 5.82 13.43
C LYS A 289 0.85 6.28 12.19
N VAL A 290 0.21 7.44 12.30
CA VAL A 290 -0.47 8.17 11.22
C VAL A 290 0.43 9.33 10.82
N TYR A 291 0.56 9.57 9.52
CA TYR A 291 1.31 10.72 9.01
C TYR A 291 0.27 11.73 8.51
N HIS A 292 0.30 12.94 9.06
CA HIS A 292 -0.57 14.03 8.65
C HIS A 292 0.04 14.79 7.47
N SER A 293 -0.84 15.30 6.61
CA SER A 293 -0.53 16.33 5.62
C SER A 293 -0.72 17.71 6.19
#